data_AF-A0A7W3JRZ9-F1
#
_entry.id   AF-A0A7W3JRZ9-F1
#
_cell.length_a   1.000
_cell.length_b   1.000
_cell.length_c   1.000
_cell.angle_alpha   90.00
_cell.angle_beta   90.00
_cell.angle_gamma   90.00
#
_symmetry.space_group_name_H-M   'P 1'
#
loop_
_entity.id
_entity.type
_entity.pdbx_description
1 polymer ?
#
loop_
_entity_poly.entity_id
_entity_poly.type
_entity_poly.pdbx_seq_one_letter_code
_entity_poly.pdbx_strand_id
1 'polypeptide(L)'
;MPPVDKKPIPFPDLDVLRRFLSSRRSAMNLTYDQLAELSGVSRRAIVAVETGKSPGSMETWLRLSTALEIGFDEIFSVVTGKVTTVRDDFLNPVSPKSASKEDSARA
;
A
#
# COMPACT_ATOMS: atom_id res chain seq x y z
N MET A 1 -19.27 -37.14 -4.06
CA MET A 1 -18.15 -36.24 -3.69
C MET A 1 -18.02 -36.28 -2.18
N PRO A 2 -16.83 -36.58 -1.62
CA PRO A 2 -16.59 -36.34 -0.21
C PRO A 2 -16.72 -34.82 0.06
N PRO A 3 -17.17 -34.40 1.26
CA PRO A 3 -17.18 -33.00 1.64
C PRO A 3 -15.74 -32.48 1.63
N VAL A 4 -15.51 -31.39 0.89
CA VAL A 4 -14.24 -30.67 0.97
C VAL A 4 -14.24 -30.01 2.35
N ASP A 5 -13.41 -30.50 3.27
CA ASP A 5 -13.11 -29.83 4.53
C ASP A 5 -12.44 -28.49 4.21
N LYS A 6 -13.27 -27.47 3.94
CA LYS A 6 -12.81 -26.11 3.71
C LYS A 6 -12.39 -25.55 5.06
N LYS A 7 -11.10 -25.66 5.36
CA LYS A 7 -10.49 -24.89 6.46
C LYS A 7 -10.94 -23.43 6.32
N PRO A 8 -11.51 -22.81 7.37
CA PRO A 8 -11.98 -21.43 7.29
C PRO A 8 -10.81 -20.53 6.86
N ILE A 9 -11.05 -19.69 5.85
CA ILE A 9 -10.11 -18.65 5.48
C ILE A 9 -10.12 -17.67 6.67
N PRO A 10 -9.00 -17.50 7.40
CA PRO A 10 -8.98 -16.61 8.55
C PRO A 10 -9.27 -15.19 8.08
N PHE A 11 -10.14 -14.48 8.79
CA PHE A 11 -10.38 -13.08 8.51
C PHE A 11 -9.10 -12.29 8.85
N PRO A 12 -8.62 -11.41 7.95
CA PRO A 12 -7.41 -10.64 8.20
C PRO A 12 -7.57 -9.76 9.44
N ASP A 13 -6.58 -9.78 10.34
CA ASP A 13 -6.54 -8.88 11.49
C ASP A 13 -6.09 -7.49 11.03
N LEU A 14 -7.05 -6.58 10.83
CA LEU A 14 -6.77 -5.20 10.44
C LEU A 14 -6.18 -4.37 11.59
N ASP A 15 -6.24 -4.86 12.84
CA ASP A 15 -5.58 -4.16 13.95
C ASP A 15 -4.06 -4.18 13.82
N VAL A 16 -3.50 -5.13 13.07
CA VAL A 16 -2.06 -5.14 12.79
C VAL A 16 -1.67 -3.92 11.95
N LEU A 17 -2.54 -3.47 11.03
CA LEU A 17 -2.28 -2.31 10.16
C LEU A 17 -2.16 -1.00 10.94
N ARG A 18 -3.06 -0.76 11.90
CA ARG A 18 -2.98 0.46 12.73
C ARG A 18 -1.70 0.51 13.56
N ARG A 19 -1.27 -0.64 14.11
CA ARG A 19 -0.03 -0.75 14.88
C ARG A 19 1.19 -0.50 13.98
N PHE A 20 1.16 -1.08 12.78
CA PHE A 20 2.18 -0.86 11.77
C PHE A 20 2.30 0.61 11.38
N LEU A 21 1.18 1.28 11.05
CA LEU A 21 1.16 2.70 10.74
C LEU A 21 1.74 3.55 11.87
N SER A 22 1.29 3.32 13.11
CA SER A 22 1.76 4.05 14.29
C SER A 22 3.27 3.86 14.53
N SER A 23 3.76 2.63 14.33
CA SER A 23 5.19 2.30 14.44
C SER A 23 6.02 3.00 13.36
N ARG A 24 5.62 2.93 12.09
CA ARG A 24 6.34 3.59 10.98
C ARG A 24 6.36 5.10 11.13
N ARG A 25 5.22 5.73 11.46
CA ARG A 25 5.14 7.18 11.70
C ARG A 25 6.08 7.61 12.83
N SER A 26 6.10 6.85 13.93
CA SER A 26 6.97 7.14 15.08
C SER A 26 8.45 6.94 14.75
N ALA A 27 8.79 5.89 13.99
CA ALA A 27 10.16 5.63 13.56
C ALA A 27 10.73 6.75 12.66
N MET A 28 9.86 7.39 11.87
CA MET A 28 10.21 8.56 11.05
C MET A 28 10.09 9.89 11.80
N ASN A 29 9.76 9.89 13.10
CA ASN A 29 9.49 11.08 13.93
C ASN A 29 8.44 12.03 13.31
N LEU A 30 7.48 11.49 12.57
CA LEU A 30 6.46 12.30 11.92
C LEU A 30 5.31 12.63 12.88
N THR A 31 4.93 13.91 12.92
CA THR A 31 3.66 14.32 13.50
C THR A 31 2.50 13.90 12.59
N TYR A 32 1.27 13.92 13.11
CA TYR A 32 0.09 13.68 12.28
C TYR A 32 -0.06 14.70 11.15
N ASP A 33 0.37 15.94 11.38
CA ASP A 33 0.25 17.02 10.41
C ASP A 33 1.28 16.85 9.29
N GLN A 34 2.52 16.48 9.62
CA GLN A 34 3.56 16.18 8.64
C GLN A 34 3.19 14.96 7.78
N LEU A 35 2.66 13.89 8.39
CA LEU A 35 2.22 12.73 7.63
C LEU A 35 1.02 13.08 6.73
N ALA A 36 0.11 13.94 7.19
CA ALA A 36 -1.01 14.40 6.38
C ALA A 36 -0.54 15.19 5.14
N GLU A 37 0.45 16.07 5.33
CA GLU A 37 1.04 16.85 4.25
C GLU A 37 1.75 15.95 3.22
N LEU A 38 2.61 15.03 3.68
CA LEU A 38 3.37 14.13 2.82
C LEU A 38 2.48 13.16 2.03
N SER A 39 1.40 12.66 2.65
CA SER A 39 0.51 11.67 2.03
C SER A 39 -0.66 12.28 1.27
N GLY A 40 -0.99 13.55 1.49
CA GLY A 40 -2.26 14.13 1.03
C GLY A 40 -3.50 13.47 1.65
N VAL A 41 -3.34 12.71 2.74
CA VAL A 41 -4.43 12.14 3.53
C VAL A 41 -4.74 13.09 4.67
N SER A 42 -6.02 13.37 4.92
CA SER A 42 -6.38 14.27 6.03
C SER A 42 -5.88 13.73 7.38
N ARG A 43 -5.38 14.63 8.24
CA ARG A 43 -5.02 14.33 9.63
C ARG A 43 -6.09 13.52 10.37
N ARG A 44 -7.36 13.87 10.18
CA ARG A 44 -8.50 13.16 10.78
C ARG A 44 -8.58 11.70 10.35
N ALA A 45 -8.33 11.42 9.07
CA ALA A 45 -8.33 10.06 8.54
C ALA A 45 -7.16 9.25 9.12
N ILE A 46 -5.96 9.83 9.20
CA ILE A 46 -4.79 9.19 9.82
C ILE A 46 -5.09 8.81 11.28
N VAL A 47 -5.61 9.76 12.06
CA VAL A 47 -5.99 9.52 13.47
C VAL A 47 -7.08 8.46 13.56
N ALA A 48 -8.08 8.47 12.67
CA ALA A 48 -9.13 7.46 12.66
C ALA A 48 -8.58 6.05 12.38
N VAL A 49 -7.58 5.94 11.50
CA VAL A 49 -6.88 4.69 11.23
C VAL A 49 -6.06 4.23 12.44
N GLU A 50 -5.19 5.08 12.98
CA GLU A 50 -4.35 4.70 14.14
C GLU A 50 -5.17 4.34 15.39
N THR A 51 -6.32 4.99 15.59
CA THR A 51 -7.21 4.71 16.74
C THR A 51 -8.19 3.56 16.49
N GLY A 52 -8.22 2.98 15.29
CA GLY A 52 -9.14 1.88 14.94
C GLY A 52 -10.59 2.32 14.71
N LYS A 53 -10.85 3.63 14.59
CA LYS A 53 -12.17 4.16 14.22
C LYS A 53 -12.51 3.94 12.74
N SER A 54 -11.50 3.67 11.92
CA SER A 54 -11.66 3.33 10.50
C SER A 54 -10.52 2.40 10.07
N PRO A 55 -10.76 1.36 9.26
CA PRO A 55 -9.68 0.55 8.67
C PRO A 55 -8.91 1.28 7.56
N GLY A 56 -9.38 2.44 7.09
CA GLY A 56 -8.85 3.13 5.92
C GLY A 56 -9.29 2.51 4.59
N SER A 57 -9.28 3.30 3.53
CA SER A 57 -9.49 2.79 2.16
C SER A 57 -8.18 2.29 1.55
N MET A 58 -8.25 1.49 0.49
CA MET A 58 -7.05 1.10 -0.28
C MET A 58 -6.27 2.31 -0.78
N GLU A 59 -6.96 3.35 -1.28
CA GLU A 59 -6.35 4.62 -1.69
C GLU A 59 -5.62 5.30 -0.53
N THR A 60 -6.19 5.25 0.68
CA THR A 60 -5.54 5.79 1.90
C THR A 60 -4.22 5.07 2.14
N TRP A 61 -4.23 3.74 2.10
CA TRP A 61 -3.02 2.94 2.32
C TRP A 61 -1.97 3.11 1.23
N LEU A 62 -2.36 3.28 -0.04
CA LEU A 62 -1.43 3.58 -1.14
C LEU A 62 -0.77 4.96 -0.99
N ARG A 63 -1.51 5.97 -0.53
CA ARG A 63 -0.93 7.29 -0.25
C ARG A 63 0.01 7.27 0.94
N LEU A 64 -0.39 6.58 2.00
CA LEU A 64 0.45 6.40 3.19
C LEU A 64 1.70 5.60 2.88
N SER A 65 1.63 4.58 2.03
CA SER A 65 2.81 3.80 1.65
C SER A 65 3.86 4.65 0.95
N THR A 66 3.43 5.52 0.04
CA THR A 66 4.33 6.48 -0.63
C THR A 66 4.96 7.45 0.37
N ALA A 67 4.18 8.02 1.30
CA ALA A 67 4.69 8.97 2.29
C ALA A 67 5.62 8.34 3.34
N LEU A 68 5.46 7.05 3.62
CA LEU A 68 6.28 6.29 4.58
C LEU A 68 7.44 5.54 3.91
N GLU A 69 7.62 5.75 2.60
CA GLU A 69 8.64 5.10 1.78
C GLU A 69 8.64 3.57 1.94
N ILE A 70 7.45 2.98 1.93
CA ILE A 70 7.24 1.52 2.01
C ILE A 70 6.58 0.97 0.76
N GLY A 71 6.96 -0.27 0.45
CA GLY A 71 6.23 -1.09 -0.49
C GLY A 71 4.83 -1.43 0.03
N PHE A 72 3.84 -1.43 -0.86
CA PHE A 72 2.48 -1.84 -0.53
C PHE A 72 2.39 -3.34 -0.18
N ASP A 73 3.32 -4.15 -0.68
CA ASP A 73 3.55 -5.55 -0.33
C ASP A 73 3.97 -5.74 1.15
N GLU A 74 4.69 -4.76 1.73
CA GLU A 74 5.04 -4.78 3.14
C GLU A 74 3.77 -4.67 4.01
N ILE A 75 2.84 -3.78 3.63
CA ILE A 75 1.53 -3.63 4.28
C ILE A 75 0.73 -4.94 4.21
N PHE A 76 0.71 -5.60 3.05
CA PHE A 76 0.03 -6.88 2.86
C PHE A 76 0.66 -8.03 3.65
N SER A 77 1.99 -8.06 3.73
CA SER A 77 2.72 -9.11 4.44
C SER A 77 2.42 -9.09 5.94
N VAL A 78 2.21 -7.89 6.49
CA VAL A 78 1.81 -7.67 7.88
C VAL A 78 0.39 -8.19 8.15
N VAL A 79 -0.57 -7.99 7.23
CA VAL A 79 -1.96 -8.45 7.38
C VAL A 79 -2.10 -9.96 7.24
N THR A 80 -1.34 -10.54 6.31
CA THR A 80 -1.42 -11.97 5.98
C THR A 80 -0.51 -12.84 6.83
N GLY A 81 0.44 -12.23 7.56
CA GLY A 81 1.51 -12.93 8.28
C GLY A 81 2.45 -13.70 7.35
N LYS A 82 2.49 -13.36 6.05
CA LYS A 82 3.26 -14.05 5.02
C LYS A 82 3.99 -13.03 4.16
N VAL A 83 5.29 -13.23 3.97
CA VAL A 83 6.05 -12.46 2.98
C VAL A 83 5.49 -12.80 1.60
N THR A 84 4.99 -11.80 0.89
CA THR A 84 4.39 -11.99 -0.43
C THR A 84 5.44 -11.67 -1.48
N THR A 85 6.04 -12.69 -2.10
CA THR A 85 6.87 -12.47 -3.30
C THR A 85 5.94 -12.16 -4.46
N VAL A 86 5.95 -10.91 -4.94
CA VAL A 86 5.32 -10.56 -6.22
C VAL A 86 6.04 -11.37 -7.30
N ARG A 87 5.30 -12.13 -8.12
CA ARG A 87 5.89 -12.83 -9.26
C ARG A 87 6.37 -11.78 -10.27
N ASP A 88 7.66 -11.81 -10.61
CA ASP A 88 8.32 -10.79 -11.45
C ASP A 88 7.61 -10.55 -12.79
N ASP A 89 6.92 -11.57 -13.33
CA ASP A 89 6.21 -11.50 -14.61
C ASP A 89 5.06 -10.47 -14.64
N PHE A 90 4.58 -9.98 -13.49
CA PHE A 90 3.56 -8.92 -13.40
C PHE A 90 4.13 -7.50 -13.34
N LEU A 91 5.44 -7.33 -13.13
CA LEU A 91 6.10 -6.03 -13.00
C LEU A 91 6.66 -5.50 -14.32
N ASN A 92 6.46 -6.20 -15.45
CA ASN A 92 6.79 -5.65 -16.76
C ASN A 92 5.79 -4.54 -17.12
N PRO A 93 6.19 -3.26 -17.13
CA PRO A 93 5.35 -2.25 -17.75
C PRO A 93 5.21 -2.62 -19.22
N VAL A 94 3.98 -2.61 -19.74
CA VAL A 94 3.77 -2.46 -21.19
C VAL A 94 4.48 -1.15 -21.55
N SER A 95 5.72 -1.24 -22.07
CA SER A 95 6.44 -0.04 -22.51
C SER A 95 5.51 0.70 -23.47
N PRO A 96 5.21 1.99 -23.23
CA PRO A 96 4.54 2.76 -24.26
C PRO A 96 5.46 2.73 -25.49
N LYS A 97 4.95 2.21 -26.61
CA LYS A 97 5.61 2.36 -27.91
C LYS A 97 5.91 3.85 -28.09
N SER A 98 7.16 4.25 -27.92
CA SER A 98 7.68 5.49 -28.47
C SER A 98 7.59 5.34 -29.98
N ALA A 99 6.51 5.85 -30.58
CA ALA A 99 6.50 6.18 -31.99
C ALA A 99 7.45 7.37 -32.16
N SER A 100 8.61 7.06 -32.71
CA SER A 100 9.67 7.99 -33.07
C SER A 100 9.13 9.19 -33.83
N LYS A 101 9.64 10.37 -33.46
CA LYS A 101 9.74 11.52 -34.36
C LYS A 101 10.70 11.13 -35.49
N GLU A 102 10.16 10.72 -36.62
CA GLU A 102 10.84 10.76 -37.92
C GLU A 102 9.91 11.50 -38.88
N ASP A 103 10.08 12.81 -38.95
CA ASP A 103 9.87 13.62 -40.15
C ASP A 103 10.41 15.03 -39.85
N SER A 104 11.73 15.10 -39.73
CA SER A 104 12.45 16.34 -39.97
C SER A 104 13.76 15.99 -40.66
N ALA A 105 13.93 16.60 -41.83
CA ALA A 105 15.07 16.58 -42.71
C ALA A 105 15.23 15.37 -43.64
N ARG A 106 14.69 15.49 -44.87
CA ARG A 106 15.56 15.44 -46.06
C ARG A 106 14.91 16.10 -47.29
N ALA A 107 15.65 17.08 -47.82
CA ALA A 107 15.71 17.60 -49.19
C ALA A 107 14.46 18.27 -49.79
#